data_AF-A0AAW2A2C5-F1
#
_entry.id   AF-A0AAW2A2C5-F1
#
_cell.length_a   1.000
_cell.length_b   1.000
_cell.length_c   1.000
_cell.angle_alpha   90.00
_cell.angle_beta   90.00
_cell.angle_gamma   90.00
#
_symmetry.space_group_name_H-M   'P 1'
#
loop_
_entity.id
_entity.type
_entity.pdbx_description
1 polymer ?
#
loop_
_entity_poly.entity_id
_entity_poly.type
_entity_poly.pdbx_seq_one_letter_code
_entity_poly.pdbx_strand_id
1 'polypeptide(L)'
;MAMRWNEQKFNNLASTLAHRYQKATIALQRELHNMEAMKTEMAVTDDQLEVWITDVNEWAEATTSPNDANVAAVARRIEELVTSIKRRSQRLYKDNDGCKGRARIRRKIREEKKLLNSVVDQYNSMVPNAENLDLDTILSDDIIWPWQLPHGDSVDLRTKRKAFDMVMAVRRIEEEKSILIAEMEKHWTTLCTRADTLKEMSSQLCSGTLSEMWGLSTEGIQGLQSLTMKKTQAINRIRKHAKNCYIQVLTGTEVNFESDSEEYHSDSELSEGVR
;
A
#
# COMPACT_ATOMS: atom_id res chain seq x y z
N MET A 1 8.57 23.25 16.66
CA MET A 1 8.15 21.84 16.52
C MET A 1 8.67 21.15 15.25
N ALA A 2 8.64 21.78 14.06
CA ALA A 2 9.02 21.12 12.80
C ALA A 2 10.50 20.62 12.69
N MET A 3 11.48 21.31 13.29
CA MET A 3 12.89 20.88 13.21
C MET A 3 13.16 19.54 13.92
N ARG A 4 12.59 19.34 15.11
CA ARG A 4 12.75 18.09 15.87
C ARG A 4 12.11 16.90 15.15
N TRP A 5 10.96 17.13 14.51
CA TRP A 5 10.29 16.12 13.70
C TRP A 5 11.11 15.67 12.50
N ASN A 6 11.75 16.61 11.79
CA ASN A 6 12.62 16.28 10.67
C ASN A 6 13.89 15.53 11.12
N GLU A 7 14.43 15.87 12.28
CA GLU A 7 15.58 15.17 12.86
C GLU A 7 15.22 13.74 13.28
N GLN A 8 14.06 13.55 13.94
CA GLN A 8 13.54 12.22 14.31
C GLN A 8 13.29 11.35 13.06
N LYS A 9 12.64 11.92 12.03
CA LYS A 9 12.43 11.24 10.75
C LYS A 9 13.75 10.78 10.12
N PHE A 10 14.75 11.64 10.12
CA PHE A 10 16.05 11.32 9.54
C PHE A 10 16.76 10.20 10.32
N ASN A 11 16.70 10.23 11.64
CA ASN A 11 17.32 9.21 12.50
C ASN A 11 16.64 7.84 12.36
N ASN A 12 15.31 7.83 12.21
CA ASN A 12 14.52 6.59 12.18
C ASN A 12 14.35 6.01 10.76
N LEU A 13 14.72 6.75 9.72
CA LEU A 13 14.51 6.35 8.33
C LEU A 13 15.14 4.99 8.01
N ALA A 14 16.34 4.72 8.54
CA ALA A 14 17.00 3.43 8.37
C ALA A 14 16.17 2.26 8.90
N SER A 15 15.69 2.36 10.14
CA SER A 15 14.87 1.33 10.78
C SER A 15 13.54 1.15 10.05
N THR A 16 12.89 2.25 9.66
CA THR A 16 11.61 2.22 8.93
C THR A 16 11.74 1.54 7.57
N LEU A 17 12.76 1.88 6.78
CA LEU A 17 13.00 1.25 5.48
C LEU A 17 13.31 -0.23 5.63
N ALA A 18 14.16 -0.59 6.60
CA ALA A 18 14.52 -1.98 6.87
C ALA A 18 13.29 -2.81 7.29
N HIS A 19 12.47 -2.29 8.21
CA HIS A 19 11.25 -2.95 8.67
C HIS A 19 10.23 -3.13 7.53
N ARG A 20 10.00 -2.09 6.71
CA ARG A 20 9.13 -2.20 5.52
C ARG A 20 9.62 -3.27 4.56
N TYR A 21 10.93 -3.34 4.31
CA TYR A 21 11.51 -4.34 3.42
C TYR A 21 11.37 -5.77 3.96
N GLN A 22 11.57 -5.96 5.27
CA GLN A 22 11.34 -7.26 5.92
C GLN A 22 9.86 -7.67 5.82
N LYS A 23 8.93 -6.74 6.10
CA LYS A 23 7.49 -6.98 5.98
C LYS A 23 7.09 -7.32 4.55
N ALA A 24 7.62 -6.60 3.56
CA ALA A 24 7.40 -6.89 2.15
C ALA A 24 7.97 -8.27 1.76
N THR A 25 9.11 -8.66 2.31
CA THR A 25 9.71 -9.98 2.07
C THR A 25 8.84 -11.12 2.62
N ILE A 26 8.34 -10.99 3.85
CA ILE A 26 7.42 -11.96 4.46
C ILE A 26 6.11 -12.03 3.65
N ALA A 27 5.57 -10.88 3.26
CA ALA A 27 4.36 -10.82 2.43
C ALA A 27 4.58 -11.49 1.07
N LEU A 28 5.73 -11.25 0.42
CA LEU A 28 6.07 -11.86 -0.86
C LEU A 28 6.15 -13.38 -0.74
N GLN A 29 6.82 -13.90 0.29
CA GLN A 29 6.91 -15.34 0.53
C GLN A 29 5.53 -15.97 0.70
N ARG A 30 4.63 -15.30 1.43
CA ARG A 30 3.25 -15.74 1.60
C ARG A 30 2.49 -15.77 0.27
N GLU A 31 2.56 -14.69 -0.51
CA GLU A 31 1.82 -14.62 -1.78
C GLU A 31 2.39 -15.59 -2.83
N LEU A 32 3.72 -15.79 -2.88
CA LEU A 32 4.33 -16.81 -3.73
C LEU A 32 3.87 -18.22 -3.34
N HIS A 33 3.79 -18.51 -2.03
CA HIS A 33 3.27 -19.79 -1.55
C HIS A 33 1.78 -19.98 -1.93
N ASN A 34 0.95 -18.95 -1.76
CA ASN A 34 -0.45 -18.98 -2.18
C ASN A 34 -0.58 -19.22 -3.69
N MET A 35 0.25 -18.54 -4.49
CA MET A 35 0.28 -18.68 -5.94
C MET A 35 0.67 -20.09 -6.38
N GLU A 36 1.68 -20.68 -5.73
CA GLU A 36 2.09 -22.06 -6.01
C GLU A 36 1.01 -23.08 -5.60
N ALA A 37 0.35 -22.85 -4.47
CA ALA A 37 -0.79 -23.66 -4.04
C ALA A 37 -1.94 -23.61 -5.06
N MET A 38 -2.23 -22.44 -5.64
CA MET A 38 -3.22 -22.33 -6.72
C MET A 38 -2.77 -23.07 -7.99
N LYS A 39 -1.52 -22.87 -8.45
CA LYS A 39 -1.02 -23.55 -9.65
C LYS A 39 -1.11 -25.06 -9.53
N THR A 40 -0.79 -25.59 -8.35
CA THR A 40 -0.90 -27.03 -8.06
C THR A 40 -2.34 -27.51 -7.98
N GLU A 41 -3.24 -26.78 -7.32
CA GLU A 41 -4.67 -27.08 -7.26
C GLU A 41 -5.32 -27.10 -8.65
N MET A 42 -4.92 -26.17 -9.52
CA MET A 42 -5.53 -25.98 -10.83
C MET A 42 -4.79 -26.70 -11.97
N ALA A 43 -3.65 -27.35 -11.68
CA ALA A 43 -2.74 -27.94 -12.66
C ALA A 43 -2.36 -26.96 -13.79
N VAL A 44 -2.02 -25.72 -13.42
CA VAL A 44 -1.72 -24.62 -14.35
C VAL A 44 -0.22 -24.35 -14.39
N THR A 45 0.30 -24.14 -15.59
CA THR A 45 1.70 -23.74 -15.84
C THR A 45 1.87 -22.22 -15.84
N ASP A 46 3.11 -21.75 -15.70
CA ASP A 46 3.43 -20.32 -15.74
C ASP A 46 3.02 -19.67 -17.06
N ASP A 47 3.24 -20.36 -18.18
CA ASP A 47 2.85 -19.86 -19.51
C ASP A 47 1.33 -19.69 -19.62
N GLN A 48 0.56 -20.63 -19.08
CA GLN A 48 -0.90 -20.53 -19.04
C GLN A 48 -1.38 -19.37 -18.16
N LEU A 49 -0.68 -19.11 -17.06
CA LEU A 49 -0.99 -18.01 -16.16
C LEU A 49 -0.75 -16.65 -16.85
N GLU A 50 0.33 -16.51 -17.61
CA GLU A 50 0.59 -15.29 -18.40
C GLU A 50 -0.45 -15.09 -19.52
N VAL A 51 -0.90 -16.16 -20.17
CA VAL A 51 -2.02 -16.10 -21.13
C VAL A 51 -3.28 -15.57 -20.43
N TRP A 52 -3.63 -16.09 -19.25
CA TRP A 52 -4.80 -15.61 -18.51
C TRP A 52 -4.68 -14.14 -18.09
N ILE A 53 -3.47 -13.66 -17.80
CA ILE A 53 -3.24 -12.25 -17.50
C ILE A 53 -3.50 -11.38 -18.73
N THR A 54 -3.00 -11.78 -19.89
CA THR A 54 -3.27 -11.10 -21.16
C THR A 54 -4.77 -11.10 -21.46
N ASP A 55 -5.45 -12.24 -21.33
CA ASP A 55 -6.89 -12.35 -21.57
C ASP A 55 -7.68 -11.39 -20.68
N VAL A 56 -7.34 -11.29 -19.38
CA VAL A 56 -8.01 -10.38 -18.44
C VAL A 56 -7.74 -8.91 -18.78
N ASN A 57 -6.53 -8.57 -19.23
CA ASN A 57 -6.19 -7.21 -19.65
C ASN A 57 -6.94 -6.81 -20.93
N GLU A 58 -6.91 -7.66 -21.96
CA GLU A 58 -7.65 -7.45 -23.21
C GLU A 58 -9.16 -7.34 -22.95
N TRP A 59 -9.68 -8.17 -22.06
CA TRP A 59 -11.07 -8.10 -21.62
C TRP A 59 -11.40 -6.77 -20.90
N ALA A 60 -10.50 -6.27 -20.05
CA ALA A 60 -10.69 -4.99 -19.37
C ALA A 60 -10.67 -3.80 -20.35
N GLU A 61 -9.95 -3.92 -21.46
CA GLU A 61 -9.91 -2.91 -22.53
C GLU A 61 -11.12 -3.01 -23.48
N ALA A 62 -11.70 -4.20 -23.62
CA ALA A 62 -12.88 -4.43 -24.45
C ALA A 62 -14.14 -3.82 -23.82
N THR A 63 -14.82 -2.93 -24.55
CA THR A 63 -16.13 -2.40 -24.12
C THR A 63 -17.18 -3.50 -24.29
N THR A 64 -17.36 -4.33 -23.26
CA THR A 64 -18.33 -5.43 -23.27
C THR A 64 -19.72 -4.87 -22.96
N SER A 65 -20.42 -4.37 -23.99
CA SER A 65 -21.84 -4.03 -23.90
C SER A 65 -22.67 -5.16 -24.51
N PRO A 66 -23.82 -5.54 -23.91
CA PRO A 66 -24.82 -6.32 -24.62
C PRO A 66 -25.14 -5.68 -25.98
N ASN A 67 -25.28 -6.51 -27.01
CA ASN A 67 -25.62 -6.06 -28.37
C ASN A 67 -26.99 -5.34 -28.43
N ASP A 68 -27.87 -5.58 -27.45
CA ASP A 68 -29.14 -4.87 -27.27
C ASP A 68 -28.98 -3.71 -26.27
N ALA A 69 -29.25 -2.48 -26.74
CA ALA A 69 -29.16 -1.26 -25.94
C ALA A 69 -30.08 -1.25 -24.71
N ASN A 70 -31.24 -1.90 -24.76
CA ASN A 70 -32.16 -1.99 -23.63
C ASN A 70 -31.64 -2.94 -22.57
N VAL A 71 -31.14 -4.12 -22.97
CA VAL A 71 -30.50 -5.08 -22.07
C VAL A 71 -29.24 -4.47 -21.45
N ALA A 72 -28.45 -3.73 -22.23
CA ALA A 72 -27.29 -2.99 -21.75
C ALA A 72 -27.64 -1.90 -20.73
N ALA A 73 -28.77 -1.21 -20.90
CA ALA A 73 -29.23 -0.22 -19.93
C ALA A 73 -29.66 -0.86 -18.60
N VAL A 74 -30.38 -1.99 -18.67
CA VAL A 74 -30.79 -2.74 -17.48
C VAL A 74 -29.57 -3.33 -16.77
N ALA A 75 -28.63 -3.94 -17.50
CA ALA A 75 -27.37 -4.47 -16.98
C ALA A 75 -26.58 -3.39 -16.20
N ARG A 76 -26.32 -2.23 -16.83
CA ARG A 76 -25.65 -1.10 -16.16
C ARG A 76 -26.38 -0.66 -14.90
N ARG A 77 -27.72 -0.63 -14.93
CA ARG A 77 -28.52 -0.25 -13.77
C ARG A 77 -28.37 -1.23 -12.61
N ILE A 78 -28.26 -2.52 -12.89
CA ILE A 78 -27.98 -3.57 -11.89
C ILE A 78 -26.59 -3.33 -11.28
N GLU A 79 -25.56 -3.12 -12.09
CA GLU A 79 -24.19 -2.86 -11.63
C GLU A 79 -24.11 -1.63 -10.70
N GLU A 80 -24.76 -0.53 -11.09
CA GLU A 80 -24.83 0.70 -10.30
C GLU A 80 -25.47 0.46 -8.92
N LEU A 81 -26.58 -0.27 -8.87
CA LEU A 81 -27.31 -0.55 -7.64
C LEU A 81 -26.51 -1.47 -6.72
N VAL A 82 -25.92 -2.55 -7.25
CA VAL A 82 -25.05 -3.44 -6.48
C VAL A 82 -23.86 -2.67 -5.91
N THR A 83 -23.22 -1.83 -6.72
CA THR A 83 -22.09 -1.01 -6.29
C THR A 83 -22.50 -0.03 -5.19
N SER A 84 -23.65 0.64 -5.32
CA SER A 84 -24.18 1.54 -4.30
C SER A 84 -24.45 0.81 -2.98
N ILE A 85 -25.10 -0.36 -3.04
CA ILE A 85 -25.43 -1.18 -1.88
C ILE A 85 -24.16 -1.60 -1.16
N LYS A 86 -23.17 -2.16 -1.87
CA LYS A 86 -21.88 -2.59 -1.28
C LYS A 86 -21.16 -1.44 -0.59
N ARG A 87 -21.04 -0.27 -1.25
CA ARG A 87 -20.42 0.94 -0.67
C ARG A 87 -21.15 1.43 0.59
N ARG A 88 -22.48 1.36 0.63
CA ARG A 88 -23.26 1.74 1.83
C ARG A 88 -23.12 0.72 2.95
N SER A 89 -23.14 -0.57 2.63
CA SER A 89 -22.93 -1.65 3.61
C SER A 89 -21.56 -1.53 4.27
N GLN A 90 -20.51 -1.23 3.49
CA GLN A 90 -19.17 -1.03 4.02
C GLN A 90 -19.07 0.18 4.97
N ARG A 91 -19.76 1.28 4.67
CA ARG A 91 -19.81 2.48 5.52
C ARG A 91 -20.59 2.30 6.82
N LEU A 92 -21.56 1.38 6.84
CA LEU A 92 -22.49 1.19 7.96
C LEU A 92 -21.79 0.99 9.32
N TYR A 93 -20.56 0.46 9.31
CA TYR A 93 -19.77 0.18 10.51
C TYR A 93 -18.35 0.77 10.50
N LYS A 94 -17.93 1.41 9.40
CA LYS A 94 -16.62 2.09 9.32
C LYS A 94 -16.65 3.49 9.92
N ASP A 95 -17.77 4.19 9.75
CA ASP A 95 -17.90 5.56 10.23
C ASP A 95 -18.32 5.55 11.72
N ASN A 96 -17.78 6.47 12.53
CA ASN A 96 -18.21 6.70 13.91
C ASN A 96 -19.58 7.42 13.96
N ASP A 97 -20.51 6.93 13.14
CA ASP A 97 -21.86 7.46 12.98
C ASP A 97 -22.74 7.01 14.15
N GLY A 98 -23.42 7.97 14.78
CA GLY A 98 -24.42 7.69 15.80
C GLY A 98 -25.59 6.84 15.26
N CYS A 99 -26.38 6.25 16.17
CA CYS A 99 -27.47 5.32 15.84
C CYS A 99 -28.45 5.81 14.76
N LYS A 100 -28.69 7.13 14.69
CA LYS A 100 -29.55 7.77 13.67
C LYS A 100 -28.94 7.69 12.25
N GLY A 101 -27.62 7.88 12.12
CA GLY A 101 -26.90 7.77 10.85
C GLY A 101 -26.96 6.35 10.30
N ARG A 102 -26.61 5.37 11.15
CA ARG A 102 -26.70 3.94 10.82
C ARG A 102 -28.12 3.51 10.44
N ALA A 103 -29.15 4.01 11.11
CA ALA A 103 -30.55 3.71 10.76
C ALA A 103 -30.94 4.25 9.37
N ARG A 104 -30.47 5.45 9.00
CA ARG A 104 -30.68 6.04 7.67
C ARG A 104 -29.99 5.20 6.59
N ILE A 105 -28.74 4.78 6.81
CA ILE A 105 -27.99 3.93 5.88
C ILE A 105 -28.71 2.59 5.68
N ARG A 106 -29.12 1.91 6.77
CA ARG A 106 -29.89 0.65 6.68
C ARG A 106 -31.19 0.81 5.90
N ARG A 107 -31.92 1.91 6.10
CA ARG A 107 -33.15 2.19 5.33
C ARG A 107 -32.85 2.30 3.84
N LYS A 108 -31.81 3.04 3.49
CA LYS A 108 -31.43 3.24 2.09
C LYS A 108 -30.95 1.96 1.42
N ILE A 109 -30.19 1.12 2.12
CA ILE A 109 -29.81 -0.22 1.65
C ILE A 109 -31.05 -1.07 1.33
N ARG A 110 -32.06 -1.06 2.21
CA ARG A 110 -33.31 -1.81 1.98
C ARG A 110 -34.08 -1.30 0.76
N GLU A 111 -34.17 0.01 0.58
CA GLU A 111 -34.79 0.63 -0.60
C GLU A 111 -34.07 0.23 -1.89
N GLU A 112 -32.74 0.31 -1.89
CA GLU A 112 -31.90 -0.05 -3.05
C GLU A 112 -31.97 -1.55 -3.35
N LYS A 113 -32.00 -2.43 -2.33
CA LYS A 113 -32.21 -3.87 -2.52
C LYS A 113 -33.57 -4.19 -3.15
N LYS A 114 -34.64 -3.51 -2.72
CA LYS A 114 -35.97 -3.69 -3.31
C LYS A 114 -36.00 -3.26 -4.77
N LEU A 115 -35.36 -2.13 -5.09
CA LEU A 115 -35.23 -1.67 -6.47
C LEU A 115 -34.37 -2.63 -7.31
N LEU A 116 -33.25 -3.11 -6.76
CA LEU A 116 -32.39 -4.09 -7.41
C LEU A 116 -33.18 -5.36 -7.78
N ASN A 117 -34.00 -5.89 -6.88
CA ASN A 117 -34.85 -7.05 -7.17
C ASN A 117 -35.73 -6.82 -8.40
N SER A 118 -36.42 -5.68 -8.46
CA SER A 118 -37.29 -5.34 -9.60
C SER A 118 -36.52 -5.22 -10.92
N VAL A 119 -35.28 -4.71 -10.89
CA VAL A 119 -34.46 -4.56 -12.10
C VAL A 119 -33.86 -5.90 -12.52
N VAL A 120 -33.51 -6.76 -11.58
CA VAL A 120 -33.08 -8.14 -11.83
C VAL A 120 -34.21 -8.96 -12.45
N ASP A 121 -35.42 -8.86 -11.93
CA ASP A 121 -36.61 -9.51 -12.51
C ASP A 121 -36.85 -9.05 -13.95
N GLN A 122 -36.66 -7.75 -14.22
CA GLN A 122 -36.73 -7.18 -15.56
C GLN A 122 -35.65 -7.77 -16.48
N TYR A 123 -34.41 -7.89 -16.01
CA TYR A 123 -33.31 -8.49 -16.77
C TYR A 123 -33.58 -9.96 -17.10
N ASN A 124 -33.95 -10.77 -16.09
CA ASN A 124 -34.25 -12.20 -16.26
C ASN A 124 -35.43 -12.42 -17.23
N SER A 125 -36.40 -11.49 -17.28
CA SER A 125 -37.50 -11.51 -18.26
C SER A 125 -37.05 -11.19 -19.69
N MET A 126 -36.03 -10.32 -19.85
CA MET A 126 -35.48 -9.92 -21.15
C MET A 126 -34.50 -10.95 -21.72
N VAL A 127 -33.87 -11.76 -20.88
CA VAL A 127 -32.88 -12.78 -21.27
C VAL A 127 -33.27 -14.16 -20.70
N PRO A 128 -34.36 -14.79 -21.18
CA PRO A 128 -34.91 -16.00 -20.57
C PRO A 128 -34.03 -17.25 -20.72
N ASN A 129 -33.10 -17.23 -21.67
CA ASN A 129 -32.23 -18.36 -22.00
C ASN A 129 -30.89 -18.34 -21.23
N ALA A 130 -30.65 -17.30 -20.40
CA ALA A 130 -29.48 -17.21 -19.55
C ALA A 130 -29.80 -17.77 -18.14
N GLU A 131 -28.77 -18.15 -17.39
CA GLU A 131 -28.91 -18.48 -15.98
C GLU A 131 -29.49 -17.28 -15.23
N ASN A 132 -30.57 -17.51 -14.47
CA ASN A 132 -31.27 -16.43 -13.78
C ASN A 132 -30.35 -15.76 -12.76
N LEU A 133 -30.31 -14.43 -12.79
CA LEU A 133 -29.61 -13.66 -11.77
C LEU A 133 -30.34 -13.78 -10.43
N ASP A 134 -29.59 -14.18 -9.41
CA ASP A 134 -30.04 -14.23 -8.02
C ASP A 134 -29.38 -13.13 -7.17
N LEU A 135 -30.13 -12.62 -6.18
CA LEU A 135 -29.71 -11.50 -5.35
C LEU A 135 -28.51 -11.82 -4.45
N ASP A 136 -28.44 -13.02 -3.90
CA ASP A 136 -27.35 -13.41 -3.02
C ASP A 136 -26.05 -13.58 -3.82
N THR A 137 -26.19 -14.09 -5.04
CA THR A 137 -25.07 -14.22 -5.99
C THR A 137 -24.53 -12.87 -6.43
N ILE A 138 -25.39 -11.93 -6.88
CA ILE A 138 -24.91 -10.61 -7.38
C ILE A 138 -24.40 -9.68 -6.29
N LEU A 139 -24.83 -9.87 -5.04
CA LEU A 139 -24.34 -9.09 -3.90
C LEU A 139 -23.06 -9.66 -3.29
N SER A 140 -22.64 -10.87 -3.69
CA SER A 140 -21.38 -11.49 -3.26
C SER A 140 -20.17 -10.71 -3.78
N ASP A 141 -19.06 -10.72 -3.03
CA ASP A 141 -17.86 -9.93 -3.37
C ASP A 141 -17.18 -10.37 -4.67
N ASP A 142 -17.35 -11.63 -5.07
CA ASP A 142 -16.71 -12.24 -6.24
C ASP A 142 -17.62 -12.35 -7.48
N ILE A 143 -18.66 -11.53 -7.59
CA ILE A 143 -19.58 -11.60 -8.73
C ILE A 143 -18.87 -11.30 -10.07
N ILE A 144 -19.12 -12.16 -11.05
CA ILE A 144 -18.88 -11.87 -12.46
C ILE A 144 -20.21 -11.78 -13.16
N TRP A 145 -20.40 -10.70 -13.90
CA TRP A 145 -21.67 -10.47 -14.57
C TRP A 145 -21.84 -11.43 -15.76
N PRO A 146 -23.02 -12.02 -15.99
CA PRO A 146 -23.23 -12.92 -17.12
C PRO A 146 -22.95 -12.26 -18.48
N TRP A 147 -23.22 -10.95 -18.59
CA TRP A 147 -22.90 -10.16 -19.79
C TRP A 147 -21.42 -9.79 -19.93
N GLN A 148 -20.58 -10.14 -18.97
CA GLN A 148 -19.13 -9.97 -19.01
C GLN A 148 -18.39 -11.24 -19.43
N LEU A 149 -19.05 -12.40 -19.46
CA LEU A 149 -18.43 -13.67 -19.80
C LEU A 149 -18.25 -13.80 -21.32
N PRO A 150 -17.04 -14.05 -21.83
CA PRO A 150 -16.85 -14.46 -23.21
C PRO A 150 -17.54 -15.80 -23.44
N HIS A 151 -18.49 -15.87 -24.38
CA HIS A 151 -19.07 -17.14 -24.78
C HIS A 151 -18.02 -17.99 -25.51
N GLY A 152 -17.52 -19.05 -24.86
CA GLY A 152 -16.70 -20.07 -25.52
C GLY A 152 -15.31 -20.34 -24.94
N ASP A 153 -14.95 -19.73 -23.80
CA ASP A 153 -13.67 -20.04 -23.13
C ASP A 153 -13.76 -21.31 -22.27
N SER A 154 -12.67 -22.08 -22.23
CA SER A 154 -12.59 -23.35 -21.47
C SER A 154 -12.43 -23.14 -19.96
N VAL A 155 -11.97 -21.95 -19.56
CA VAL A 155 -11.75 -21.56 -18.16
C VAL A 155 -12.61 -20.33 -17.86
N ASP A 156 -13.42 -20.41 -16.80
CA ASP A 156 -14.26 -19.30 -16.35
C ASP A 156 -13.41 -18.05 -16.04
N LEU A 157 -13.92 -16.89 -16.45
CA LEU A 157 -13.31 -15.58 -16.19
C LEU A 157 -13.06 -15.36 -14.68
N ARG A 158 -13.85 -16.00 -13.81
CA ARG A 158 -13.67 -15.91 -12.34
C ARG A 158 -12.34 -16.48 -11.90
N THR A 159 -12.00 -17.63 -12.46
CA THR A 159 -10.72 -18.27 -12.24
C THR A 159 -9.59 -17.40 -12.78
N LYS A 160 -9.70 -16.91 -14.02
CA LYS A 160 -8.67 -16.06 -14.64
C LYS A 160 -8.45 -14.78 -13.83
N ARG A 161 -9.51 -14.15 -13.34
CA ARG A 161 -9.44 -12.95 -12.49
C ARG A 161 -8.78 -13.23 -11.14
N LYS A 162 -9.14 -14.34 -10.46
CA LYS A 162 -8.50 -14.73 -9.20
C LYS A 162 -6.99 -14.96 -9.40
N ALA A 163 -6.62 -15.61 -10.50
CA ALA A 163 -5.24 -15.85 -10.87
C ALA A 163 -4.50 -14.53 -11.18
N PHE A 164 -5.14 -13.64 -11.96
CA PHE A 164 -4.65 -12.29 -12.24
C PHE A 164 -4.39 -11.50 -10.95
N ASP A 165 -5.36 -11.45 -10.03
CA ASP A 165 -5.24 -10.69 -8.78
C ASP A 165 -4.07 -11.18 -7.92
N MET A 166 -3.83 -12.49 -7.87
CA MET A 166 -2.69 -13.07 -7.15
C MET A 166 -1.36 -12.74 -7.81
N VAL A 167 -1.26 -12.82 -9.15
CA VAL A 167 -0.03 -12.42 -9.85
C VAL A 167 0.23 -10.93 -9.69
N MET A 168 -0.80 -10.09 -9.79
CA MET A 168 -0.67 -8.66 -9.56
C MET A 168 -0.27 -8.33 -8.12
N ALA A 169 -0.75 -9.09 -7.13
CA ALA A 169 -0.31 -8.94 -5.74
C ALA A 169 1.18 -9.24 -5.58
N VAL A 170 1.68 -10.34 -6.19
CA VAL A 170 3.11 -10.67 -6.22
C VAL A 170 3.92 -9.56 -6.88
N ARG A 171 3.57 -9.17 -8.11
CA ARG A 171 4.27 -8.13 -8.88
C ARG A 171 4.33 -6.79 -8.11
N ARG A 172 3.23 -6.39 -7.46
CA ARG A 172 3.18 -5.17 -6.65
C ARG A 172 4.12 -5.21 -5.45
N ILE A 173 4.25 -6.37 -4.80
CA ILE A 173 5.16 -6.52 -3.65
C ILE A 173 6.62 -6.53 -4.12
N GLU A 174 6.91 -7.16 -5.27
CA GLU A 174 8.24 -7.11 -5.90
C GLU A 174 8.64 -5.68 -6.27
N GLU A 175 7.72 -4.91 -6.85
CA GLU A 175 7.92 -3.48 -7.13
C GLU A 175 8.19 -2.68 -5.85
N GLU A 176 7.39 -2.86 -4.80
CA GLU A 176 7.62 -2.23 -3.48
C GLU A 176 9.01 -2.56 -2.93
N LYS A 177 9.48 -3.81 -3.06
CA LYS A 177 10.83 -4.19 -2.65
C LYS A 177 11.90 -3.46 -3.47
N SER A 178 11.72 -3.35 -4.79
CA SER A 178 12.63 -2.61 -5.66
C SER A 178 12.70 -1.13 -5.27
N ILE A 179 11.55 -0.50 -5.01
CA ILE A 179 11.44 0.88 -4.53
C ILE A 179 12.18 1.03 -3.19
N LEU A 180 11.95 0.11 -2.24
CA LEU A 180 12.60 0.17 -0.93
C LEU A 180 14.12 0.06 -1.03
N ILE A 181 14.65 -0.80 -1.90
CA ILE A 181 16.10 -0.88 -2.16
C ILE A 181 16.61 0.46 -2.69
N ALA A 182 15.95 1.05 -3.69
CA ALA A 182 16.31 2.34 -4.23
C ALA A 182 16.25 3.47 -3.16
N GLU A 183 15.26 3.44 -2.27
CA GLU A 183 15.16 4.37 -1.14
C GLU A 183 16.32 4.18 -0.13
N MET A 184 16.70 2.93 0.17
CA MET A 184 17.85 2.62 1.04
C MET A 184 19.17 3.12 0.43
N GLU A 185 19.38 2.90 -0.87
CA GLU A 185 20.55 3.39 -1.61
C GLU A 185 20.60 4.92 -1.61
N LYS A 186 19.47 5.58 -1.90
CA LYS A 186 19.35 7.04 -1.86
C LYS A 186 19.62 7.61 -0.46
N HIS A 187 19.12 6.94 0.57
CA HIS A 187 19.41 7.34 1.94
C HIS A 187 20.90 7.17 2.27
N TRP A 188 21.48 6.01 1.92
CA TRP A 188 22.90 5.73 2.15
C TRP A 188 23.82 6.73 1.44
N THR A 189 23.56 7.01 0.17
CA THR A 189 24.31 8.01 -0.61
C THR A 189 24.20 9.39 0.02
N THR A 190 23.00 9.82 0.43
CA THR A 190 22.80 11.10 1.14
C THR A 190 23.64 11.18 2.42
N LEU A 191 23.69 10.10 3.20
CA LEU A 191 24.52 10.04 4.40
C LEU A 191 26.02 10.10 4.09
N CYS A 192 26.46 9.45 3.01
CA CYS A 192 27.86 9.49 2.57
C CYS A 192 28.25 10.90 2.12
N THR A 193 27.47 11.53 1.24
CA THR A 193 27.71 12.90 0.77
C THR A 193 27.80 13.87 1.94
N ARG A 194 26.89 13.76 2.94
CA ARG A 194 26.93 14.62 4.13
C ARG A 194 28.16 14.38 5.00
N ALA A 195 28.64 13.15 5.08
CA ALA A 195 29.88 12.86 5.80
C ALA A 195 31.12 13.41 5.06
N ASP A 196 31.12 13.34 3.73
CA ASP A 196 32.21 13.84 2.90
C ASP A 196 32.29 15.37 2.94
N THR A 197 31.16 16.07 2.90
CA THR A 197 31.13 17.55 3.06
C THR A 197 31.62 17.98 4.45
N LEU A 198 31.24 17.26 5.51
CA LEU A 198 31.75 17.52 6.86
C LEU A 198 33.26 17.29 6.96
N LYS A 199 33.78 16.24 6.28
CA LYS A 199 35.21 15.94 6.22
C LYS A 199 35.98 17.02 5.46
N GLU A 200 35.43 17.50 4.35
CA GLU A 200 35.99 18.61 3.58
C GLU A 200 36.04 19.90 4.41
N MET A 201 34.92 20.30 5.03
CA MET A 201 34.89 21.46 5.93
C MET A 201 35.90 21.34 7.06
N SER A 202 36.02 20.16 7.68
CA SER A 202 37.03 19.91 8.71
C SER A 202 38.45 20.10 8.18
N SER A 203 38.75 19.63 6.97
CA SER A 203 40.07 19.76 6.36
C SER A 203 40.43 21.23 6.08
N GLN A 204 39.47 22.00 5.58
CA GLN A 204 39.64 23.43 5.28
C GLN A 204 39.78 24.28 6.57
N LEU A 205 39.13 23.85 7.66
CA LEU A 205 39.30 24.47 8.99
C LEU A 205 40.66 24.15 9.62
N CYS A 206 41.24 22.99 9.33
CA CYS A 206 42.57 22.61 9.80
C CYS A 206 43.70 23.27 8.99
N SER A 207 43.50 23.50 7.69
CA SER A 207 44.50 24.11 6.80
C SER A 207 44.59 25.63 6.90
N GLY A 208 43.77 26.28 7.75
CA GLY A 208 43.72 27.74 7.92
C GLY A 208 43.09 28.51 6.76
N THR A 209 42.77 27.83 5.64
CA THR A 209 42.25 28.42 4.40
C THR A 209 40.92 29.17 4.60
N LEU A 210 40.09 28.73 5.55
CA LEU A 210 38.81 29.38 5.87
C LEU A 210 38.93 30.52 6.89
N SER A 211 40.02 30.57 7.67
CA SER A 211 40.24 31.59 8.71
C SER A 211 40.34 32.99 8.09
N GLU A 212 41.06 33.10 6.97
CA GLU A 212 41.23 34.36 6.24
C GLU A 212 39.98 34.73 5.42
N MET A 213 39.23 33.72 4.95
CA MET A 213 38.06 33.93 4.09
C MET A 213 36.80 34.35 4.84
N TRP A 214 36.63 33.93 6.11
CA TRP A 214 35.42 34.19 6.89
C TRP A 214 35.56 35.27 7.97
N GLY A 215 36.76 35.84 8.16
CA GLY A 215 37.00 36.91 9.14
C GLY A 215 36.62 36.52 10.58
N LEU A 216 36.65 35.22 10.90
CA LEU A 216 36.25 34.70 12.20
C LEU A 216 37.35 34.90 13.24
N SER A 217 36.98 35.14 14.50
CA SER A 217 37.94 35.14 15.61
C SER A 217 38.49 33.72 15.85
N THR A 218 39.61 33.64 16.57
CA THR A 218 40.20 32.37 17.02
C THR A 218 39.21 31.51 17.80
N GLU A 219 38.40 32.11 18.68
CA GLU A 219 37.33 31.39 19.40
C GLU A 219 36.21 30.94 18.46
N GLY A 220 35.87 31.76 17.47
CA GLY A 220 34.87 31.42 16.45
C GLY A 220 35.27 30.19 15.63
N ILE A 221 36.55 30.11 15.24
CA ILE A 221 37.11 28.96 14.52
C ILE A 221 37.10 27.71 15.40
N GLN A 222 37.52 27.81 16.66
CA GLN A 222 37.48 26.70 17.61
C GLN A 222 36.05 26.21 17.88
N GLY A 223 35.08 27.12 17.99
CA GLY A 223 33.67 26.79 18.13
C GLY A 223 33.13 26.04 16.90
N LEU A 224 33.47 26.50 15.70
CA LEU A 224 33.06 25.87 14.44
C LEU A 224 33.70 24.49 14.24
N GLN A 225 34.98 24.34 14.60
CA GLN A 225 35.67 23.04 14.63
C GLN A 225 34.96 22.08 15.58
N SER A 226 34.62 22.53 16.79
CA SER A 226 33.90 21.72 17.79
C SER A 226 32.53 21.28 17.27
N LEU A 227 31.79 22.18 16.60
CA LEU A 227 30.49 21.88 16.01
C LEU A 227 30.61 20.88 14.84
N THR A 228 31.60 21.07 13.96
CA THR A 228 31.88 20.19 12.83
C THR A 228 32.23 18.78 13.30
N MET A 229 33.04 18.67 14.35
CA MET A 229 33.36 17.41 15.01
C MET A 229 32.11 16.73 15.58
N LYS A 230 31.26 17.47 16.30
CA LYS A 230 30.00 16.95 16.85
C LYS A 230 29.07 16.43 15.76
N LYS A 231 28.92 17.17 14.65
CA LYS A 231 28.10 16.76 13.50
C LYS A 231 28.69 15.55 12.78
N THR A 232 30.03 15.47 12.67
CA THR A 232 30.75 14.32 12.09
C THR A 232 30.52 13.04 12.91
N GLN A 233 30.59 13.14 14.24
CA GLN A 233 30.28 12.00 15.11
C GLN A 233 28.82 11.56 14.96
N ALA A 234 27.87 12.49 14.91
CA ALA A 234 26.46 12.18 14.72
C ALA A 234 26.19 11.48 13.39
N ILE A 235 26.71 11.98 12.27
CA ILE A 235 26.50 11.36 10.95
C ILE A 235 27.13 9.96 10.89
N ASN A 236 28.28 9.74 11.52
CA ASN A 236 28.92 8.43 11.57
C ASN A 236 28.13 7.41 12.39
N ARG A 237 27.48 7.84 13.49
CA ARG A 237 26.55 6.99 14.26
C ARG A 237 25.36 6.58 13.40
N ILE A 238 24.74 7.53 12.70
CA ILE A 238 23.59 7.26 11.81
C ILE A 238 24.00 6.35 10.65
N ARG A 239 25.16 6.57 10.03
CA ARG A 239 25.70 5.68 8.99
C ARG A 239 25.93 4.27 9.50
N LYS A 240 26.53 4.12 10.69
CA LYS A 240 26.73 2.79 11.28
C LYS A 240 25.40 2.08 11.52
N HIS A 241 24.42 2.80 12.06
CA HIS A 241 23.05 2.28 12.26
C HIS A 241 22.40 1.87 10.94
N ALA A 242 22.38 2.75 9.94
CA ALA A 242 21.81 2.47 8.62
C ALA A 242 22.46 1.26 7.95
N LYS A 243 23.80 1.19 7.98
CA LYS A 243 24.55 0.04 7.46
C LYS A 243 24.13 -1.26 8.13
N ASN A 244 24.01 -1.26 9.46
CA ASN A 244 23.59 -2.45 10.20
C ASN A 244 22.16 -2.88 9.81
N CYS A 245 21.21 -1.95 9.82
CA CYS A 245 19.82 -2.24 9.44
C CYS A 245 19.72 -2.81 8.02
N TYR A 246 20.41 -2.19 7.06
CA TYR A 246 20.33 -2.59 5.65
C TYR A 246 21.02 -3.92 5.39
N ILE A 247 22.22 -4.14 5.95
CA ILE A 247 22.90 -5.43 5.81
C ILE A 247 22.03 -6.54 6.38
N GLN A 248 21.49 -6.36 7.59
CA GLN A 248 20.67 -7.39 8.25
C GLN A 248 19.49 -7.86 7.39
N VAL A 249 18.73 -6.92 6.82
CA VAL A 249 17.54 -7.26 6.03
C VAL A 249 17.87 -7.73 4.61
N LEU A 250 18.99 -7.28 4.03
CA LEU A 250 19.43 -7.71 2.70
C LEU A 250 20.12 -9.08 2.73
N THR A 251 20.76 -9.46 3.85
CA THR A 251 21.39 -10.80 4.00
C THR A 251 20.42 -11.87 4.51
N GLY A 252 19.17 -11.51 4.81
CA GLY A 252 18.14 -12.46 5.25
C GLY A 252 18.30 -12.97 6.69
N THR A 253 19.01 -12.22 7.55
CA THR A 253 19.16 -12.57 8.96
C THR A 253 17.86 -12.24 9.71
N GLU A 254 17.35 -13.13 10.57
CA GLU A 254 16.18 -12.82 11.42
C GLU A 254 16.46 -11.61 12.31
N VAL A 255 15.58 -10.60 12.25
CA VAL A 255 15.68 -9.39 13.06
C VAL A 255 14.42 -9.23 13.91
N ASN A 256 14.61 -9.18 15.23
CA ASN A 256 13.63 -8.68 16.16
C ASN A 256 13.79 -7.16 16.25
N PHE A 257 13.00 -6.42 15.48
CA PHE A 257 12.85 -5.00 15.72
C PHE A 257 11.94 -4.87 16.93
N GLU A 258 12.52 -4.80 18.13
CA GLU A 258 11.76 -4.39 19.31
C GLU A 258 11.03 -3.10 18.96
N SER A 259 9.71 -3.18 19.11
CA SER A 259 8.77 -2.13 18.84
C SER A 259 9.10 -0.93 19.72
N ASP A 260 9.86 0.01 19.20
CA ASP A 260 9.89 1.39 19.70
C ASP A 260 8.58 2.07 19.24
N SER A 261 7.46 1.45 19.61
CA SER A 261 6.16 2.09 19.61
C SER A 261 6.20 3.06 20.77
N GLU A 262 6.57 4.31 20.49
CA GLU A 262 6.43 5.41 21.43
C GLU A 262 5.00 5.40 21.98
N GLU A 263 4.90 4.98 23.23
CA GLU A 263 3.74 5.12 24.08
C GLU A 263 3.40 6.60 24.12
N TYR A 264 2.26 6.96 23.51
CA TYR A 264 1.67 8.28 23.67
C TYR A 264 1.33 8.47 25.15
N HIS A 265 2.26 9.02 25.93
CA HIS A 265 1.90 9.66 27.19
C HIS A 265 1.06 10.88 26.85
N SER A 266 -0.25 10.67 26.88
CA SER A 266 -1.24 11.74 26.95
C SER A 266 -1.04 12.42 28.29
N ASP A 267 -0.32 13.55 28.28
CA ASP A 267 -0.38 14.56 29.34
C ASP A 267 -1.84 15.03 29.44
N SER A 268 -2.65 14.34 30.24
CA SER A 268 -3.90 14.88 30.74
C SER A 268 -3.59 15.65 32.01
N GLU A 269 -3.62 16.96 31.81
CA GLU A 269 -3.71 18.04 32.79
C GLU A 269 -4.46 17.67 34.07
N LEU A 270 -3.80 17.98 35.19
CA LEU A 270 -4.34 18.77 36.31
C LEU A 270 -5.84 18.54 36.62
N SER A 271 -6.15 17.49 37.38
CA SER A 271 -7.29 17.57 38.28
C SER A 271 -6.86 18.35 39.51
N GLU A 272 -7.30 19.60 39.56
CA GLU A 272 -7.37 20.39 40.78
C GLU A 272 -7.97 19.55 41.91
N GLY A 273 -7.25 19.50 43.01
CA GLY A 273 -7.78 19.09 44.30
C GLY A 273 -7.52 20.21 45.29
N VAL A 274 -8.50 21.11 45.50
CA VAL A 274 -8.62 21.87 46.75
C VAL A 274 -10.10 22.18 47.02
N ARG A 275 -10.63 21.44 48.00
CA ARG A 275 -11.76 21.70 48.93
C ARG A 275 -13.17 21.86 48.39
#